data_AF-A0AAJ6XFW3-F1
#
_entry.id   AF-A0AAJ6XFW3-F1
#
_cell.length_a   1.000
_cell.length_b   1.000
_cell.length_c   1.000
_cell.angle_alpha   90.00
_cell.angle_beta   90.00
_cell.angle_gamma   90.00
#
_symmetry.space_group_name_H-M   'P 1'
#
loop_
_entity.id
_entity.type
_entity.pdbx_description
1 polymer ?
#
loop_
_entity_poly.entity_id
_entity_poly.type
_entity_poly.pdbx_seq_one_letter_code
_entity_poly.pdbx_strand_id
1 'polypeptide(L)'
;MLSAKASHDSHGQDSSYFLGWQEYEKNPYHDEHNPSGIIQMGLAENQLSFDLIESWIARNPDAVGLKKNGASIFKELALFQDYHGLPAFKNALVKFMAEIRGNKVKFDPNKLVLTAGSTSANETLMFCLAERGDAFLIPTPYYPGFDRDLKWRTEVEIVPIHCSSSNDFHITMPALEKSYQEAQRLDLKVKGVLITNPSNPLGTTMTRDELNHLISFCIAKNIHIIYGAAFTLFTVCQRIWASQVFELA
;
A
#
# COMPACT_ATOMS: atom_id res chain seq x y z
N MET A 1 3.32 -25.91 -23.28
CA MET A 1 2.03 -25.28 -22.92
C MET A 1 2.25 -24.54 -21.61
N LEU A 2 2.12 -23.21 -21.59
CA LEU A 2 2.29 -22.40 -20.38
C LEU A 2 0.97 -22.37 -19.58
N SER A 3 1.03 -21.99 -18.29
CA SER A 3 -0.17 -21.81 -17.48
C SER A 3 -0.95 -20.57 -17.94
N ALA A 4 -2.26 -20.52 -17.66
CA ALA A 4 -3.09 -19.37 -17.99
C ALA A 4 -2.51 -18.06 -17.44
N LYS A 5 -1.98 -18.06 -16.21
CA LYS A 5 -1.36 -16.89 -15.57
C LYS A 5 -0.11 -16.39 -16.31
N ALA A 6 0.63 -17.30 -16.94
CA ALA A 6 1.83 -16.97 -17.71
C ALA A 6 1.53 -16.60 -19.17
N SER A 7 0.40 -17.04 -19.73
CA SER A 7 0.01 -16.75 -21.11
C SER A 7 -1.00 -15.61 -21.26
N HIS A 8 -1.62 -15.17 -20.17
CA HIS A 8 -2.63 -14.11 -20.19
C HIS A 8 -1.98 -12.73 -20.04
N ASP A 9 -2.36 -11.80 -20.91
CA ASP A 9 -1.88 -10.41 -20.92
C ASP A 9 -2.58 -9.52 -19.86
N SER A 10 -3.01 -10.12 -18.75
CA SER A 10 -3.72 -9.40 -17.68
C SER A 10 -2.80 -8.47 -16.88
N HIS A 11 -1.48 -8.51 -17.11
CA HIS A 11 -0.52 -7.61 -16.49
C HIS A 11 -0.51 -6.21 -17.11
N GLY A 12 -1.14 -6.04 -18.29
CA GLY A 12 -1.47 -4.73 -18.87
C GLY A 12 -0.30 -3.91 -19.39
N GLN A 13 0.85 -4.53 -19.69
CA GLN A 13 2.07 -3.81 -20.11
C GLN A 13 1.90 -3.12 -21.47
N ASP A 14 0.99 -3.63 -22.31
CA ASP A 14 0.66 -3.06 -23.62
C ASP A 14 -0.44 -1.98 -23.55
N SER A 15 -0.81 -1.53 -22.35
CA SER A 15 -1.80 -0.47 -22.16
C SER A 15 -1.31 0.88 -22.67
N SER A 16 -2.23 1.69 -23.24
CA SER A 16 -1.98 3.08 -23.62
C SER A 16 -1.47 3.95 -22.48
N TYR A 17 -1.68 3.56 -21.22
CA TYR A 17 -1.15 4.29 -20.05
C TYR A 17 0.39 4.26 -19.94
N PHE A 18 1.07 3.32 -20.62
CA PHE A 18 2.54 3.26 -20.62
C PHE A 18 3.19 4.16 -21.68
N LEU A 19 2.42 4.79 -22.58
CA LEU A 19 2.99 5.64 -23.63
C LEU A 19 3.89 6.75 -23.07
N GLY A 20 3.45 7.45 -22.01
CA GLY A 20 4.27 8.49 -21.38
C GLY A 20 5.59 7.97 -20.80
N TRP A 21 5.56 6.77 -20.21
CA TRP A 21 6.75 6.10 -19.68
C TRP A 21 7.72 5.67 -20.80
N GLN A 22 7.19 5.08 -21.87
CA GLN A 22 7.98 4.65 -23.03
C GLN A 22 8.65 5.84 -23.73
N GLU A 23 7.95 6.97 -23.87
CA GLU A 23 8.53 8.18 -24.44
C GLU A 23 9.60 8.78 -23.51
N TYR A 24 9.36 8.79 -22.19
CA TYR A 24 10.38 9.20 -21.21
C TYR A 24 11.66 8.36 -21.33
N GLU A 25 11.56 7.04 -21.41
CA GLU A 25 12.73 6.15 -21.55
C GLU A 25 13.54 6.41 -22.82
N LYS A 26 12.88 6.80 -23.92
CA LYS A 26 13.55 7.13 -25.19
C LYS A 26 14.25 8.48 -25.16
N ASN A 27 13.73 9.43 -24.38
CA ASN A 27 14.22 10.81 -24.36
C ASN A 27 14.21 11.40 -22.94
N PRO A 28 15.00 10.86 -21.99
CA PRO A 28 14.98 11.32 -20.62
C PRO A 28 15.65 12.69 -20.50
N TYR A 29 15.04 13.59 -19.73
CA TYR A 29 15.65 14.87 -19.38
C TYR A 29 16.98 14.68 -18.63
N HIS A 30 17.97 15.50 -18.97
CA HIS A 30 19.20 15.68 -18.21
C HIS A 30 19.60 17.16 -18.31
N ASP A 31 19.95 17.80 -17.19
CA ASP A 31 20.24 19.23 -17.12
C ASP A 31 21.33 19.71 -18.09
N GLU A 32 22.45 18.99 -18.18
CA GLU A 32 23.58 19.31 -19.06
C GLU A 32 23.51 18.62 -20.42
N HIS A 33 23.16 17.32 -20.44
CA HIS A 33 23.32 16.49 -21.63
C HIS A 33 22.05 16.38 -22.50
N ASN A 34 20.87 16.64 -21.94
CA ASN A 34 19.61 16.59 -22.67
C ASN A 34 18.55 17.51 -22.04
N PRO A 35 18.75 18.84 -22.06
CA PRO A 35 17.86 19.78 -21.39
C PRO A 35 16.47 19.86 -22.05
N SER A 36 16.31 19.33 -23.26
CA SER A 36 15.05 19.20 -23.98
C SER A 36 14.34 17.85 -23.78
N GLY A 37 14.90 16.96 -22.97
CA GLY A 37 14.29 15.67 -22.67
C GLY A 37 13.03 15.78 -21.81
N ILE A 38 12.33 14.65 -21.67
CA ILE A 38 11.10 14.52 -20.89
C ILE A 38 11.46 14.42 -19.41
N ILE A 39 10.84 15.29 -18.60
CA ILE A 39 10.99 15.28 -17.14
C ILE A 39 10.03 14.26 -16.54
N GLN A 40 10.55 13.41 -15.64
CA GLN A 40 9.74 12.43 -14.94
C GLN A 40 8.92 13.09 -13.81
N MET A 41 7.59 13.02 -13.93
CA MET A 41 6.65 13.48 -12.89
C MET A 41 5.54 12.45 -12.58
N GLY A 42 5.61 11.26 -13.17
CA GLY A 42 4.66 10.17 -13.01
C GLY A 42 5.09 9.08 -12.00
N LEU A 43 6.30 9.17 -11.45
CA LEU A 43 6.80 8.23 -10.45
C LEU A 43 6.62 8.81 -9.04
N ALA A 44 5.90 8.10 -8.18
CA ALA A 44 5.76 8.45 -6.77
C ALA A 44 6.98 7.96 -5.98
N GLU A 45 8.05 8.75 -5.99
CA GLU A 45 9.30 8.50 -5.25
C GLU A 45 9.67 9.68 -4.35
N ASN A 46 10.36 9.40 -3.24
CA ASN A 46 10.84 10.43 -2.32
C ASN A 46 12.36 10.46 -2.30
N GLN A 47 12.93 11.51 -2.90
CA GLN A 47 14.37 11.77 -2.87
C GLN A 47 14.75 12.91 -1.89
N LEU A 48 13.77 13.50 -1.20
CA LEU A 48 13.93 14.75 -0.43
C LEU A 48 14.68 14.58 0.90
N SER A 49 15.01 13.35 1.30
CA SER A 49 15.56 13.07 2.63
C SER A 49 16.72 12.08 2.61
N PHE A 50 17.34 11.87 1.44
CA PHE A 50 18.51 10.98 1.33
C PHE A 50 19.69 11.49 2.16
N ASP A 51 19.91 12.80 2.18
CA ASP A 51 20.95 13.46 2.98
C ASP A 51 20.89 13.09 4.48
N LEU A 52 19.67 12.98 5.03
CA LEU A 52 19.47 12.58 6.43
C LEU A 52 19.88 11.14 6.68
N ILE A 53 19.54 10.24 5.76
CA ILE A 53 19.87 8.81 5.83
C ILE A 53 21.36 8.60 5.62
N GLU A 54 21.96 9.24 4.62
CA GLU A 54 23.40 9.21 4.35
C GLU A 54 24.20 9.72 5.55
N SER A 55 23.79 10.86 6.13
CA SER A 55 24.41 11.42 7.33
C SER A 55 24.26 10.50 8.55
N TRP A 56 23.16 9.75 8.64
CA TRP A 56 22.98 8.74 9.69
C TRP A 56 23.90 7.55 9.46
N ILE A 57 23.97 7.01 8.24
CA ILE A 57 24.86 5.88 7.89
C ILE A 57 26.32 6.23 8.17
N ALA A 58 26.77 7.42 7.77
CA ALA A 58 28.14 7.88 8.00
C ALA A 58 28.52 7.92 9.49
N ARG A 59 27.56 8.25 10.36
CA ARG A 59 27.74 8.26 11.83
C ARG A 59 27.56 6.90 12.49
N ASN A 60 27.03 5.91 11.78
CA ASN A 60 26.69 4.58 12.31
C ASN A 60 27.29 3.45 11.43
N PRO A 61 28.63 3.39 11.27
CA PRO A 61 29.28 2.48 10.33
C PRO A 61 29.09 0.99 10.68
N ASP A 62 28.81 0.67 11.95
CA ASP A 62 28.56 -0.72 12.39
C ASP A 62 27.31 -1.32 11.72
N ALA A 63 26.28 -0.52 11.44
CA ALA A 63 25.04 -0.99 10.84
C ALA A 63 25.26 -1.57 9.43
N VAL A 64 26.05 -0.87 8.61
CA VAL A 64 26.44 -1.33 7.26
C VAL A 64 27.58 -2.34 7.31
N GLY A 65 28.44 -2.26 8.34
CA GLY A 65 29.54 -3.19 8.56
C GLY A 65 29.13 -4.57 9.05
N LEU A 66 27.82 -4.84 9.21
CA LEU A 66 27.27 -6.07 9.78
C LEU A 66 27.91 -6.38 11.15
N LYS A 67 27.98 -5.34 11.99
CA LYS A 67 28.53 -5.41 13.34
C LYS A 67 27.50 -5.04 14.40
N LYS A 68 27.70 -5.59 15.59
CA LYS A 68 26.98 -5.20 16.80
C LYS A 68 27.96 -5.15 17.96
N ASN A 69 28.09 -3.99 18.61
CA ASN A 69 29.05 -3.76 19.70
C ASN A 69 30.49 -4.15 19.30
N GLY A 70 30.90 -3.80 18.08
CA GLY A 70 32.23 -4.11 17.54
C GLY A 70 32.47 -5.55 17.06
N ALA A 71 31.54 -6.48 17.31
CA ALA A 71 31.63 -7.87 16.85
C ALA A 71 30.89 -8.07 15.52
N SER A 72 31.43 -8.91 14.62
CA SER A 72 30.73 -9.27 13.39
C SER A 72 29.53 -10.16 13.68
N ILE A 73 28.40 -9.84 13.07
CA ILE A 73 27.16 -10.61 13.12
C ILE A 73 26.79 -11.20 11.74
N PHE A 74 27.73 -11.21 10.78
CA PHE A 74 27.48 -11.65 9.41
C PHE A 74 26.89 -13.07 9.35
N LYS A 75 27.52 -14.04 10.02
CA LYS A 75 27.07 -15.44 9.99
C LYS A 75 25.67 -15.60 10.57
N GLU A 76 25.35 -14.86 11.63
CA GLU A 76 24.04 -14.87 12.27
C GLU A 76 22.96 -14.36 11.31
N LEU A 77 23.22 -13.23 10.65
CA LEU A 77 22.30 -12.65 9.66
C LEU A 77 22.18 -13.50 8.40
N ALA A 78 23.28 -14.06 7.88
CA ALA A 78 23.29 -14.88 6.68
C ALA A 78 22.51 -16.20 6.84
N LEU A 79 22.45 -16.74 8.06
CA LEU A 79 21.69 -17.96 8.37
C LEU A 79 20.26 -17.68 8.82
N PHE A 80 19.92 -16.42 9.12
CA PHE A 80 18.61 -16.04 9.59
C PHE A 80 17.57 -16.14 8.46
N GLN A 81 16.61 -17.05 8.62
CA GLN A 81 15.56 -17.33 7.63
C GLN A 81 14.17 -17.52 8.29
N ASP A 82 14.03 -17.11 9.55
CA ASP A 82 12.77 -17.24 10.28
C ASP A 82 11.72 -16.29 9.68
N TYR A 83 10.60 -16.86 9.24
CA TYR A 83 9.48 -16.13 8.65
C TYR A 83 8.74 -15.22 9.64
N HIS A 84 8.97 -15.38 10.95
CA HIS A 84 8.49 -14.42 11.94
C HIS A 84 9.21 -13.07 11.83
N GLY A 85 10.38 -13.01 11.18
CA GLY A 85 11.20 -11.82 11.03
C GLY A 85 12.11 -11.52 12.22
N LEU A 86 13.17 -10.74 12.00
CA LEU A 86 14.14 -10.43 13.05
C LEU A 86 13.45 -9.67 14.21
N PRO A 87 13.47 -10.18 15.45
CA PRO A 87 12.72 -9.57 16.56
C PRO A 87 13.10 -8.11 16.82
N ALA A 88 14.39 -7.78 16.73
CA ALA A 88 14.89 -6.42 16.89
C ALA A 88 14.30 -5.46 15.84
N PHE A 89 14.17 -5.93 14.60
CA PHE A 89 13.61 -5.13 13.51
C PHE A 89 12.10 -4.91 13.70
N LYS A 90 11.36 -5.95 14.06
CA LYS A 90 9.92 -5.83 14.34
C LYS A 90 9.63 -4.88 15.48
N ASN A 91 10.41 -4.98 16.56
CA ASN A 91 10.30 -4.07 17.71
C ASN A 91 10.61 -2.61 17.33
N ALA A 92 11.58 -2.38 16.44
CA ALA A 92 11.86 -1.04 15.91
C ALA A 92 10.70 -0.54 15.04
N LEU A 93 10.16 -1.40 14.17
CA LEU A 93 9.09 -1.04 13.24
C LEU A 93 7.78 -0.70 13.97
N VAL A 94 7.35 -1.48 14.97
CA VAL A 94 6.14 -1.16 15.75
C VAL A 94 6.26 0.15 16.52
N LYS A 95 7.46 0.48 17.03
CA LYS A 95 7.74 1.76 17.69
C LYS A 95 7.65 2.91 16.69
N PHE A 96 8.27 2.75 15.52
CA PHE A 96 8.21 3.74 14.45
C PHE A 96 6.77 3.96 13.95
N MET A 97 5.99 2.89 13.75
CA MET A 97 4.58 2.97 13.38
C MET A 97 3.72 3.69 14.42
N ALA A 98 4.04 3.55 15.71
CA ALA A 98 3.38 4.27 16.80
C ALA A 98 3.78 5.75 16.79
N GLU A 99 5.07 6.05 16.63
CA GLU A 99 5.61 7.41 16.56
C GLU A 99 4.99 8.22 15.42
N ILE A 100 4.88 7.63 14.22
CA ILE A 100 4.22 8.23 13.06
C ILE A 100 2.76 8.61 13.37
N ARG A 101 2.10 7.88 14.28
CA ARG A 101 0.73 8.14 14.73
C ARG A 101 0.67 9.00 16.00
N GLY A 102 1.77 9.67 16.35
CA GLY A 102 1.89 10.51 17.54
C GLY A 102 1.75 9.72 18.84
N ASN A 103 2.16 8.45 18.85
CA ASN A 103 2.07 7.52 19.99
C ASN A 103 0.65 7.33 20.55
N LYS A 104 -0.39 7.62 19.76
CA LYS A 104 -1.80 7.43 20.15
C LYS A 104 -2.24 5.96 20.10
N VAL A 105 -1.45 5.10 19.46
CA VAL A 105 -1.69 3.66 19.34
C VAL A 105 -0.41 2.89 19.57
N LYS A 106 -0.56 1.65 20.01
CA LYS A 106 0.53 0.68 20.14
C LYS A 106 0.26 -0.50 19.22
N PHE A 107 1.34 -1.07 18.69
CA PHE A 107 1.28 -2.26 17.85
C PHE A 107 1.98 -3.41 18.57
N ASP A 108 1.36 -4.57 18.59
CA ASP A 108 1.98 -5.80 19.08
C ASP A 108 2.93 -6.36 17.99
N PRO A 109 4.24 -6.47 18.25
CA PRO A 109 5.17 -7.05 17.29
C PRO A 109 4.83 -8.50 16.93
N ASN A 110 4.10 -9.25 17.76
CA ASN A 110 3.67 -10.61 17.43
C ASN A 110 2.56 -10.64 16.37
N LYS A 111 1.77 -9.56 16.26
CA LYS A 111 0.74 -9.38 15.21
C LYS A 111 1.30 -8.75 13.92
N LEU A 112 2.59 -8.41 13.89
CA LEU A 112 3.26 -7.85 12.71
C LEU A 112 3.92 -8.97 11.89
N VAL A 113 3.63 -9.02 10.59
CA VAL A 113 4.29 -9.91 9.62
C VAL A 113 5.04 -9.06 8.60
N LEU A 114 6.30 -9.40 8.34
CA LEU A 114 7.11 -8.72 7.34
C LEU A 114 6.89 -9.37 5.97
N THR A 115 6.77 -8.54 4.95
CA THR A 115 6.63 -8.98 3.55
C THR A 115 7.64 -8.22 2.67
N ALA A 116 7.86 -8.73 1.46
CA ALA A 116 8.74 -8.09 0.48
C ALA A 116 8.03 -6.88 -0.16
N GLY A 117 7.80 -5.83 0.64
CA GLY A 117 7.11 -4.61 0.23
C GLY A 117 5.58 -4.69 0.26
N SER A 118 4.94 -3.56 -0.02
CA SER A 118 3.47 -3.43 -0.01
C SER A 118 2.80 -4.27 -1.09
N THR A 119 3.41 -4.43 -2.26
CA THR A 119 2.91 -5.32 -3.33
C THR A 119 2.72 -6.75 -2.82
N SER A 120 3.74 -7.32 -2.15
CA SER A 120 3.62 -8.66 -1.55
C SER A 120 2.61 -8.71 -0.41
N ALA A 121 2.52 -7.64 0.40
CA ALA A 121 1.52 -7.55 1.48
C ALA A 121 0.09 -7.58 0.96
N ASN A 122 -0.21 -6.75 -0.04
CA ASN A 122 -1.53 -6.62 -0.65
C ASN A 122 -2.01 -7.95 -1.24
N GLU A 123 -1.16 -8.59 -2.02
CA GLU A 123 -1.48 -9.89 -2.62
C GLU A 123 -1.65 -11.00 -1.58
N THR A 124 -0.76 -11.05 -0.57
CA THR A 124 -0.87 -12.02 0.52
C THR A 124 -2.18 -11.86 1.30
N LEU A 125 -2.62 -10.62 1.52
CA LEU A 125 -3.91 -10.35 2.16
C LEU A 125 -5.08 -10.87 1.33
N MET A 126 -5.03 -10.75 0.00
CA MET A 126 -6.06 -11.33 -0.87
C MET A 126 -6.09 -12.85 -0.74
N PHE A 127 -4.93 -13.52 -0.78
CA PHE A 127 -4.84 -14.97 -0.55
C PHE A 127 -5.36 -15.42 0.83
N CYS A 128 -5.24 -14.58 1.85
CA CYS A 128 -5.73 -14.91 3.20
C CYS A 128 -7.23 -14.67 3.39
N LEU A 129 -7.83 -13.73 2.66
CA LEU A 129 -9.16 -13.18 2.98
C LEU A 129 -10.22 -13.49 1.93
N ALA A 130 -9.84 -13.96 0.75
CA ALA A 130 -10.73 -14.17 -0.38
C ALA A 130 -10.33 -15.41 -1.18
N GLU A 131 -11.34 -16.02 -1.80
CA GLU A 131 -11.17 -17.10 -2.77
C GLU A 131 -11.23 -16.57 -4.21
N ARG A 132 -10.92 -17.42 -5.18
CA ARG A 132 -11.13 -17.10 -6.60
C ARG A 132 -12.60 -16.71 -6.83
N GLY A 133 -12.82 -15.57 -7.49
CA GLY A 133 -14.16 -15.04 -7.80
C GLY A 133 -14.83 -14.30 -6.66
N ASP A 134 -14.21 -14.21 -5.48
CA ASP A 134 -14.61 -13.24 -4.46
C ASP A 134 -14.16 -11.82 -4.88
N ALA A 135 -14.71 -10.79 -4.23
CA ALA A 135 -14.42 -9.40 -4.56
C ALA A 135 -14.06 -8.52 -3.36
N PHE A 136 -13.23 -7.51 -3.62
CA PHE A 136 -13.00 -6.37 -2.72
C PHE A 136 -13.53 -5.08 -3.34
N LEU A 137 -14.13 -4.24 -2.49
CA LEU A 137 -14.58 -2.91 -2.90
C LEU A 137 -13.42 -1.90 -2.74
N ILE A 138 -13.19 -1.05 -3.74
CA ILE A 138 -12.06 -0.09 -3.73
C ILE A 138 -12.53 1.30 -4.22
N PRO A 139 -12.29 2.39 -3.45
CA PRO A 139 -12.62 3.75 -3.88
C PRO A 139 -11.87 4.19 -5.13
N THR A 140 -12.58 4.78 -6.10
CA THR A 140 -11.95 5.37 -7.30
C THR A 140 -11.77 6.89 -7.14
N PRO A 141 -10.63 7.47 -7.58
CA PRO A 141 -9.48 6.80 -8.20
C PRO A 141 -8.60 6.08 -7.16
N TYR A 142 -7.93 5.01 -7.58
CA TYR A 142 -7.01 4.22 -6.75
C TYR A 142 -5.65 3.99 -7.44
N TYR A 143 -4.69 3.43 -6.70
CA TYR A 143 -3.38 3.03 -7.21
C TYR A 143 -3.50 1.93 -8.28
N PRO A 144 -3.12 2.18 -9.55
CA PRO A 144 -3.36 1.24 -10.65
C PRO A 144 -2.65 -0.10 -10.49
N GLY A 145 -1.58 -0.19 -9.69
CA GLY A 145 -0.93 -1.46 -9.40
C GLY A 145 -1.83 -2.45 -8.66
N PHE A 146 -2.94 -2.01 -8.04
CA PHE A 146 -3.94 -2.91 -7.46
C PHE A 146 -4.57 -3.86 -8.47
N ASP A 147 -4.77 -3.44 -9.72
CA ASP A 147 -5.34 -4.32 -10.75
C ASP A 147 -4.46 -5.55 -10.97
N ARG A 148 -3.13 -5.42 -10.82
CA ARG A 148 -2.19 -6.53 -10.83
C ARG A 148 -2.10 -7.23 -9.47
N ASP A 149 -1.77 -6.47 -8.43
CA ASP A 149 -1.38 -6.98 -7.11
C ASP A 149 -2.53 -7.73 -6.43
N LEU A 150 -3.77 -7.30 -6.64
CA LEU A 150 -4.93 -7.89 -5.97
C LEU A 150 -5.62 -8.97 -6.79
N LYS A 151 -5.42 -9.02 -8.11
CA LYS A 151 -6.20 -9.88 -9.01
C LYS A 151 -5.38 -10.95 -9.72
N TRP A 152 -4.15 -10.65 -10.15
CA TRP A 152 -3.49 -11.45 -11.20
C TRP A 152 -3.28 -12.92 -10.81
N ARG A 153 -2.75 -13.18 -9.61
CA ARG A 153 -2.52 -14.56 -9.15
C ARG A 153 -3.62 -15.11 -8.25
N THR A 154 -4.37 -14.23 -7.61
CA THR A 154 -5.44 -14.51 -6.64
C THR A 154 -6.77 -14.78 -7.33
N GLU A 155 -6.99 -14.24 -8.54
CA GLU A 155 -8.25 -14.27 -9.26
C GLU A 155 -9.42 -13.69 -8.44
N VAL A 156 -9.10 -12.75 -7.55
CA VAL A 156 -10.05 -11.90 -6.82
C VAL A 156 -10.42 -10.72 -7.71
N GLU A 157 -11.67 -10.28 -7.62
CA GLU A 157 -12.18 -9.15 -8.39
C GLU A 157 -12.15 -7.83 -7.60
N ILE A 158 -12.00 -6.73 -8.34
CA ILE A 158 -12.13 -5.38 -7.81
C ILE A 158 -13.48 -4.83 -8.26
N VAL A 159 -14.29 -4.37 -7.31
CA VAL A 159 -15.53 -3.65 -7.60
C VAL A 159 -15.37 -2.19 -7.15
N PRO A 160 -15.50 -1.21 -8.05
CA PRO A 160 -15.19 0.17 -7.73
C PRO A 160 -16.26 0.81 -6.83
N ILE A 161 -15.82 1.57 -5.83
CA ILE A 161 -16.65 2.53 -5.10
C ILE A 161 -16.43 3.88 -5.78
N HIS A 162 -17.38 4.29 -6.61
CA HIS A 162 -17.23 5.52 -7.40
C HIS A 162 -17.32 6.78 -6.54
N CYS A 163 -16.19 7.46 -6.34
CA CYS A 163 -16.14 8.82 -5.81
C CYS A 163 -16.09 9.85 -6.96
N SER A 164 -16.54 11.08 -6.69
CA SER A 164 -16.68 12.13 -7.69
C SER A 164 -16.03 13.43 -7.23
N SER A 165 -15.56 14.25 -8.18
CA SER A 165 -15.05 15.59 -7.86
C SER A 165 -16.12 16.52 -7.28
N SER A 166 -17.41 16.21 -7.45
CA SER A 166 -18.52 17.00 -6.88
C SER A 166 -18.50 17.08 -5.35
N ASN A 167 -17.82 16.16 -4.68
CA ASN A 167 -17.61 16.13 -3.24
C ASN A 167 -16.14 15.85 -2.89
N ASP A 168 -15.20 16.37 -3.69
CA ASP A 168 -13.76 16.23 -3.48
C ASP A 168 -13.29 14.76 -3.33
N PHE A 169 -13.97 13.85 -4.04
CA PHE A 169 -13.72 12.41 -4.02
C PHE A 169 -13.91 11.73 -2.66
N HIS A 170 -14.66 12.35 -1.74
CA HIS A 170 -15.00 11.73 -0.46
C HIS A 170 -15.86 10.47 -0.64
N ILE A 171 -15.60 9.45 0.19
CA ILE A 171 -16.38 8.21 0.21
C ILE A 171 -17.75 8.50 0.82
N THR A 172 -18.82 8.04 0.16
CA THR A 172 -20.18 8.22 0.66
C THR A 172 -20.85 6.87 0.91
N MET A 173 -21.76 6.82 1.89
CA MET A 173 -22.56 5.62 2.17
C MET A 173 -23.37 5.14 0.95
N PRO A 174 -24.02 6.03 0.15
CA PRO A 174 -24.67 5.61 -1.09
C PRO A 174 -23.71 4.97 -2.10
N ALA A 175 -22.47 5.46 -2.22
CA ALA A 175 -21.49 4.86 -3.12
C ALA A 175 -21.04 3.48 -2.64
N LEU A 176 -20.84 3.29 -1.32
CA LEU A 176 -20.54 1.99 -0.71
C LEU A 176 -21.65 0.97 -0.99
N GLU A 177 -22.90 1.33 -0.70
CA GLU A 177 -24.04 0.43 -0.88
C GLU A 177 -24.27 0.10 -2.36
N LYS A 178 -24.13 1.08 -3.26
CA LYS A 178 -24.22 0.86 -4.71
C LYS A 178 -23.15 -0.10 -5.21
N SER A 179 -21.90 0.07 -4.75
CA SER A 179 -20.78 -0.81 -5.10
C SER A 179 -21.02 -2.25 -4.62
N TYR A 180 -21.52 -2.41 -3.39
CA TYR A 180 -21.89 -3.72 -2.84
C TYR A 180 -23.02 -4.39 -3.64
N GLN A 181 -24.07 -3.64 -3.99
CA GLN A 181 -25.17 -4.15 -4.81
C GLN A 181 -24.70 -4.54 -6.22
N GLU A 182 -23.76 -3.78 -6.80
CA GLU A 182 -23.17 -4.13 -8.08
C GLU A 182 -22.39 -5.43 -8.01
N ALA A 183 -21.58 -5.64 -6.95
CA ALA A 183 -20.90 -6.91 -6.73
C ALA A 183 -21.90 -8.08 -6.65
N GLN A 184 -23.03 -7.90 -5.94
CA GLN A 184 -24.08 -8.91 -5.87
C GLN A 184 -24.72 -9.19 -7.23
N ARG A 185 -24.91 -8.16 -8.07
CA ARG A 185 -25.46 -8.32 -9.44
C ARG A 185 -24.51 -9.10 -10.35
N LEU A 186 -23.21 -8.99 -10.11
CA LEU A 186 -22.17 -9.73 -10.82
C LEU A 186 -21.91 -11.13 -10.24
N ASP A 187 -22.73 -11.58 -9.27
CA ASP A 187 -22.56 -12.84 -8.54
C ASP A 187 -21.21 -12.96 -7.82
N LEU A 188 -20.65 -11.82 -7.39
CA LEU A 188 -19.41 -11.73 -6.64
C LEU A 188 -19.69 -11.62 -5.15
N LYS A 189 -19.04 -12.46 -4.35
CA LYS A 189 -19.12 -12.37 -2.89
C LYS A 189 -18.12 -11.33 -2.38
N VAL A 190 -18.63 -10.26 -1.80
CA VAL A 190 -17.79 -9.20 -1.22
C VAL A 190 -17.14 -9.70 0.07
N LYS A 191 -15.80 -9.60 0.12
CA LYS A 191 -14.98 -10.02 1.27
C LYS A 191 -14.48 -8.85 2.10
N GLY A 192 -14.41 -7.67 1.53
CA GLY A 192 -14.04 -6.47 2.27
C GLY A 192 -13.97 -5.22 1.43
N VAL A 193 -13.56 -4.15 2.10
CA VAL A 193 -13.21 -2.87 1.47
C VAL A 193 -11.71 -2.62 1.67
N LEU A 194 -11.01 -2.26 0.61
CA LEU A 194 -9.60 -1.82 0.67
C LEU A 194 -9.55 -0.32 0.41
N ILE A 195 -8.95 0.41 1.35
CA ILE A 195 -8.71 1.85 1.23
C ILE A 195 -7.23 2.20 1.31
N THR A 196 -6.85 3.33 0.71
CA THR A 196 -5.50 3.91 0.83
C THR A 196 -5.62 5.26 1.53
N ASN A 197 -5.00 5.41 2.70
CA ASN A 197 -5.05 6.64 3.48
C ASN A 197 -3.68 6.94 4.15
N PRO A 198 -3.00 8.05 3.78
CA PRO A 198 -3.38 9.04 2.77
C PRO A 198 -3.53 8.44 1.38
N SER A 199 -4.45 9.00 0.58
CA SER A 199 -4.83 8.45 -0.73
C SER A 199 -3.75 8.64 -1.78
N ASN A 200 -3.54 7.61 -2.59
CA ASN A 200 -2.88 7.66 -3.89
C ASN A 200 -3.94 7.33 -4.94
N PRO A 201 -4.29 8.26 -5.86
CA PRO A 201 -3.51 9.43 -6.27
C PRO A 201 -3.92 10.79 -5.65
N LEU A 202 -4.93 10.84 -4.78
CA LEU A 202 -5.52 12.13 -4.39
C LEU A 202 -4.64 13.00 -3.47
N GLY A 203 -3.69 12.40 -2.75
CA GLY A 203 -2.86 13.11 -1.77
C GLY A 203 -3.64 13.62 -0.54
N THR A 204 -4.87 13.15 -0.35
CA THR A 204 -5.76 13.58 0.74
C THR A 204 -5.80 12.55 1.87
N THR A 205 -5.99 13.03 3.10
CA THR A 205 -6.29 12.18 4.26
C THR A 205 -7.79 12.05 4.44
N MET A 206 -8.26 10.83 4.66
CA MET A 206 -9.66 10.55 4.98
C MET A 206 -10.08 11.24 6.28
N THR A 207 -11.30 11.77 6.28
CA THR A 207 -11.91 12.36 7.47
C THR A 207 -12.31 11.29 8.49
N ARG A 208 -12.52 11.69 9.75
CA ARG A 208 -13.00 10.78 10.78
C ARG A 208 -14.39 10.23 10.45
N ASP A 209 -15.26 11.06 9.88
CA ASP A 209 -16.64 10.66 9.59
C ASP A 209 -16.70 9.65 8.45
N GLU A 210 -15.88 9.81 7.40
CA GLU A 210 -15.71 8.80 6.35
C GLU A 210 -15.22 7.46 6.91
N LEU A 211 -14.22 7.50 7.80
CA LEU A 211 -13.71 6.29 8.43
C LEU A 211 -14.77 5.60 9.29
N ASN A 212 -15.56 6.36 10.05
CA ASN A 212 -16.67 5.83 10.84
C ASN A 212 -17.76 5.21 9.97
N HIS A 213 -18.13 5.86 8.86
CA HIS A 213 -19.07 5.30 7.90
C HIS A 213 -18.57 3.99 7.31
N LEU A 214 -17.29 3.94 6.92
CA LEU A 214 -16.67 2.74 6.36
C LEU A 214 -16.64 1.59 7.36
N ILE A 215 -16.23 1.85 8.61
CA ILE A 215 -16.22 0.85 9.69
C ILE A 215 -17.64 0.33 9.93
N SER A 216 -18.61 1.23 10.06
CA SER A 216 -20.02 0.87 10.29
C SER A 216 -20.58 0.01 9.16
N PHE A 217 -20.25 0.35 7.92
CA PHE A 217 -20.61 -0.43 6.73
C PHE A 217 -19.99 -1.84 6.77
N CYS A 218 -18.68 -1.94 7.04
CA CYS A 218 -17.99 -3.24 7.08
C CYS A 218 -18.53 -4.15 8.19
N ILE A 219 -18.80 -3.58 9.38
CA ILE A 219 -19.44 -4.30 10.49
C ILE A 219 -20.84 -4.79 10.09
N ALA A 220 -21.67 -3.91 9.52
CA ALA A 220 -23.05 -4.26 9.16
C ALA A 220 -23.12 -5.36 8.08
N LYS A 221 -22.17 -5.40 7.15
CA LYS A 221 -22.09 -6.43 6.11
C LYS A 221 -21.27 -7.66 6.54
N ASN A 222 -20.65 -7.63 7.72
CA ASN A 222 -19.74 -8.66 8.22
C ASN A 222 -18.60 -8.99 7.22
N ILE A 223 -17.93 -7.93 6.75
CA ILE A 223 -16.80 -8.00 5.80
C ILE A 223 -15.56 -7.32 6.36
N HIS A 224 -14.39 -7.60 5.78
CA HIS A 224 -13.11 -7.05 6.22
C HIS A 224 -12.91 -5.58 5.81
N ILE A 225 -12.04 -4.88 6.55
CA ILE A 225 -11.47 -3.59 6.15
C ILE A 225 -9.95 -3.73 6.04
N ILE A 226 -9.38 -3.36 4.88
CA ILE A 226 -7.93 -3.27 4.68
C ILE A 226 -7.56 -1.79 4.59
N TYR A 227 -6.66 -1.38 5.49
CA TYR A 227 -6.19 0.00 5.58
C TYR A 227 -4.76 0.11 5.04
N GLY A 228 -4.61 0.59 3.81
CA GLY A 228 -3.33 0.88 3.16
C GLY A 228 -2.73 2.20 3.66
N ALA A 229 -1.60 2.13 4.37
CA ALA A 229 -1.03 3.27 5.10
C ALA A 229 0.34 3.73 4.57
N ALA A 230 0.72 3.37 3.34
CA ALA A 230 2.07 3.58 2.80
C ALA A 230 2.50 5.07 2.82
N PHE A 231 1.55 6.00 2.68
CA PHE A 231 1.83 7.43 2.59
C PHE A 231 1.72 8.19 3.93
N THR A 232 1.54 7.49 5.06
CA THR A 232 1.24 8.11 6.37
C THR A 232 2.26 9.19 6.77
N LEU A 233 3.54 8.96 6.49
CA LEU A 233 4.65 9.88 6.77
C LEU A 233 4.63 11.19 5.96
N PHE A 234 3.89 11.23 4.84
CA PHE A 234 3.85 12.38 3.93
C PHE A 234 2.75 13.39 4.27
N THR A 235 2.13 13.25 5.44
CA THR A 235 1.08 14.17 5.90
C THR A 235 1.72 15.46 6.44
N VAL A 236 1.83 16.49 5.62
CA VAL A 236 2.49 17.77 5.99
C VAL A 236 1.54 18.74 6.72
N CYS A 237 0.22 18.61 6.55
CA CYS A 237 -0.73 19.63 7.02
C CYS A 237 -1.79 19.22 8.08
N GLN A 238 -1.93 17.95 8.51
CA GLN A 238 -2.94 17.58 9.52
C GLN A 238 -2.58 16.40 10.44
N ARG A 239 -3.16 16.41 11.66
CA ARG A 239 -3.04 15.37 12.68
C ARG A 239 -3.72 14.07 12.23
N ILE A 240 -2.97 12.97 12.22
CA ILE A 240 -3.50 11.62 11.94
C ILE A 240 -4.28 11.10 13.16
N TRP A 241 -5.47 10.54 12.92
CA TRP A 241 -6.35 9.95 13.91
C TRP A 241 -6.64 8.49 13.55
N ALA A 242 -5.68 7.60 13.78
CA ALA A 242 -5.84 6.18 13.47
C ALA A 242 -5.92 5.33 14.74
N SER A 243 -6.63 5.77 15.78
CA SER A 243 -6.76 4.98 17.02
C SER A 243 -7.83 3.90 16.96
N GLN A 244 -8.90 4.09 16.19
CA GLN A 244 -10.06 3.19 16.23
C GLN A 244 -9.96 1.96 15.32
N VAL A 245 -9.13 1.99 14.27
CA VAL A 245 -8.99 0.84 13.34
C VAL A 245 -8.21 -0.32 13.98
N PHE A 246 -7.32 -0.03 14.93
CA PHE A 246 -6.44 -1.05 15.54
C PHE A 246 -6.97 -1.63 16.86
N GLU A 247 -8.08 -1.12 17.39
CA GLU A 247 -8.74 -1.68 18.57
C GLU A 247 -9.75 -2.80 18.22
N LEU A 248 -10.04 -3.01 16.93
CA LEU A 248 -11.02 -3.99 16.43
C LEU A 248 -10.39 -5.27 15.83
N ALA A 249 -9.11 -5.56 16.11
CA ALA A 249 -8.38 -6.75 15.63
C ALA A 249 -7.59 -7.50 16.73
#